data_AF-A0A2D6ZZC4-F1
#
_entry.id   AF-A0A2D6ZZC4-F1
#
_cell.length_a   1.000
_cell.length_b   1.000
_cell.length_c   1.000
_cell.angle_alpha   90.00
_cell.angle_beta   90.00
_cell.angle_gamma   90.00
#
_symmetry.space_group_name_H-M   'P 1'
#
loop_
_entity.id
_entity.type
_entity.pdbx_description
1 polymer ?
#
loop_
_entity_poly.entity_id
_entity_poly.type
_entity_poly.pdbx_seq_one_letter_code
_entity_poly.pdbx_strand_id
1 'polypeptide(L)'
;MSLDELKNTIKKHLYIVFKENFSNDSKTFLERYVAKHPLLKPELIVINDQIHGFKKASKKIASLEDFPIFLEIEGLLNGEESCYIDGIDLYAEAHINCQKRLSDIIYLSKMYSQHVSLERILDISNVGNESLVITSKIQDQLMELTIESEEDNFIEMDIFNKILTNHLTMFCHIIQVLNDLIVKDLSLVKIENNTGYFPEGH
;
A
#
# COMPACT_ATOMS: atom_id res chain seq x y z
N MET A 1 -11.25 -18.82 -1.62
CA MET A 1 -10.63 -18.09 -0.50
C MET A 1 -11.74 -17.54 0.40
N SER A 2 -11.65 -17.73 1.71
CA SER A 2 -12.58 -17.12 2.67
C SER A 2 -12.23 -15.65 2.91
N LEU A 3 -13.17 -14.87 3.45
CA LEU A 3 -12.91 -13.50 3.87
C LEU A 3 -11.77 -13.41 4.91
N ASP A 4 -11.58 -14.46 5.71
CA ASP A 4 -10.49 -14.52 6.69
C ASP A 4 -9.11 -14.71 6.04
N GLU A 5 -9.02 -15.49 4.97
CA GLU A 5 -7.80 -15.64 4.19
C GLU A 5 -7.40 -14.32 3.53
N LEU A 6 -8.35 -13.56 2.98
CA LEU A 6 -8.14 -12.20 2.48
C LEU A 6 -7.53 -11.29 3.56
N LYS A 7 -8.18 -11.26 4.73
CA LYS A 7 -7.73 -10.48 5.90
C LYS A 7 -6.32 -10.87 6.32
N ASN A 8 -6.00 -12.17 6.26
CA ASN A 8 -4.67 -12.67 6.59
C ASN A 8 -3.63 -12.23 5.57
N THR A 9 -3.95 -12.22 4.27
CA THR A 9 -3.06 -11.66 3.23
C THR A 9 -2.75 -10.19 3.50
N ILE A 10 -3.77 -9.38 3.83
CA ILE A 10 -3.60 -7.95 4.14
C ILE A 10 -2.70 -7.76 5.36
N LYS A 11 -2.97 -8.45 6.47
CA LYS A 11 -2.20 -8.34 7.73
C LYS A 11 -0.75 -8.82 7.62
N LYS A 12 -0.46 -9.70 6.66
CA LYS A 12 0.93 -10.10 6.35
C LYS A 12 1.73 -8.93 5.78
N HIS A 13 1.11 -8.14 4.89
CA HIS A 13 1.79 -7.06 4.17
C HIS A 13 1.67 -5.70 4.86
N LEU A 14 0.61 -5.45 5.62
CA LEU A 14 0.34 -4.16 6.27
C LEU A 14 0.29 -4.29 7.78
N TYR A 15 0.73 -3.24 8.49
CA TYR A 15 0.49 -3.12 9.93
C TYR A 15 -0.83 -2.36 10.16
N ILE A 16 -1.90 -3.09 10.45
CA ILE A 16 -3.24 -2.50 10.66
C ILE A 16 -3.30 -1.81 12.02
N VAL A 17 -3.66 -0.53 12.02
CA VAL A 17 -3.77 0.29 13.23
C VAL A 17 -5.24 0.52 13.60
N PHE A 18 -6.10 0.67 12.59
CA PHE A 18 -7.53 0.82 12.77
C PHE A 18 -8.28 0.07 11.67
N LYS A 19 -9.45 -0.44 12.02
CA LYS A 19 -10.33 -1.17 11.12
C LYS A 19 -11.77 -0.80 11.42
N GLU A 20 -12.54 -0.58 10.36
CA GLU A 20 -13.99 -0.36 10.41
C GLU A 20 -14.70 -1.31 9.45
N ASN A 21 -15.84 -1.84 9.88
CA ASN A 21 -16.64 -2.77 9.08
C ASN A 21 -18.06 -2.24 8.97
N PHE A 22 -18.58 -2.26 7.76
CA PHE A 22 -19.98 -2.03 7.49
C PHE A 22 -20.55 -3.28 6.82
N SER A 23 -21.74 -3.67 7.25
CA SER A 23 -22.48 -4.80 6.69
C SER A 23 -23.95 -4.41 6.63
N ASN A 24 -24.63 -4.80 5.56
CA ASN A 24 -26.08 -4.62 5.43
C ASN A 24 -26.78 -5.97 5.30
N ASP A 25 -28.10 -5.98 5.49
CA ASP A 25 -28.94 -7.19 5.39
C ASP A 25 -28.84 -7.87 4.01
N SER A 26 -28.41 -7.13 2.99
CA SER A 26 -28.16 -7.58 1.61
C SER A 26 -26.90 -8.43 1.41
N LYS A 27 -26.22 -8.87 2.49
CA LYS A 27 -24.93 -9.60 2.44
C LYS A 27 -23.78 -8.82 1.78
N THR A 28 -23.95 -7.52 1.54
CA THR A 28 -22.88 -6.62 1.13
C THR A 28 -22.01 -6.28 2.34
N PHE A 29 -20.72 -6.14 2.11
CA PHE A 29 -19.77 -5.70 3.12
C PHE A 29 -18.85 -4.61 2.57
N LEU A 30 -18.38 -3.77 3.49
CA LEU A 30 -17.34 -2.77 3.26
C LEU A 30 -16.38 -2.84 4.45
N GLU A 31 -15.11 -3.11 4.21
CA GLU A 31 -14.06 -3.07 5.22
C GLU A 31 -13.07 -1.95 4.91
N ARG A 32 -12.88 -1.05 5.87
CA ARG A 32 -11.89 0.03 5.81
C ARG A 32 -10.77 -0.24 6.79
N TYR A 33 -9.55 0.01 6.33
CA TYR A 33 -8.33 -0.18 7.07
C TYR A 33 -7.51 1.09 7.05
N VAL A 34 -7.10 1.54 8.23
CA VAL A 34 -5.98 2.48 8.37
C VAL A 34 -4.78 1.67 8.84
N ALA A 35 -3.72 1.73 8.07
CA ALA A 35 -2.55 0.91 8.21
C ALA A 35 -1.26 1.72 8.11
N LYS A 36 -0.17 1.05 8.44
CA LYS A 36 1.19 1.54 8.37
C LYS A 36 2.04 0.54 7.60
N HIS A 37 3.20 1.01 7.15
CA HIS A 37 4.21 0.16 6.54
C HIS A 37 4.57 -1.03 7.48
N PRO A 38 4.76 -2.27 6.97
CA PRO A 38 5.00 -3.46 7.81
C PRO A 38 6.25 -3.38 8.68
N LEU A 39 7.27 -2.63 8.24
CA LEU A 39 8.49 -2.39 9.04
C LEU A 39 8.20 -1.59 10.33
N LEU A 40 7.03 -0.95 10.45
CA LEU A 40 6.61 -0.26 11.66
C LEU A 40 5.92 -1.18 12.68
N LYS A 41 5.92 -2.50 12.46
CA LYS A 41 5.46 -3.44 13.49
C LYS A 41 6.31 -3.30 14.76
N PRO A 42 5.70 -3.28 15.96
CA PRO A 42 6.43 -3.08 17.22
C PRO A 42 7.62 -4.03 17.40
N GLU A 43 7.50 -5.28 16.93
CA GLU A 43 8.58 -6.28 17.00
C GLU A 43 9.82 -5.89 16.18
N LEU A 44 9.65 -5.08 15.12
CA LEU A 44 10.71 -4.67 14.20
C LEU A 44 11.29 -3.28 14.52
N ILE A 45 10.52 -2.43 15.21
CA ILE A 45 10.96 -1.09 15.60
C ILE A 45 11.93 -1.12 16.79
N VAL A 46 11.81 -2.14 17.66
CA VAL A 46 12.45 -2.17 18.98
C VAL A 46 13.82 -2.83 18.90
N ILE A 47 14.87 -2.03 19.01
CA ILE A 47 16.26 -2.51 18.87
C ILE A 47 16.82 -3.08 20.18
N ASN A 48 16.44 -2.51 21.33
CA ASN A 48 16.88 -2.95 22.65
C ASN A 48 15.88 -2.51 23.73
N ASP A 49 15.74 -3.33 24.77
CA ASP A 49 15.06 -2.95 26.03
C ASP A 49 16.07 -2.21 26.93
N GLN A 50 15.69 -1.05 27.46
CA GLN A 50 16.53 -0.37 28.46
C GLN A 50 16.26 -0.94 29.85
N ILE A 51 17.22 -0.77 30.76
CA ILE A 51 17.14 -1.23 32.16
C ILE A 51 15.87 -0.72 32.89
N HIS A 52 15.24 0.36 32.38
CA HIS A 52 13.99 0.93 32.90
C HIS A 52 12.75 0.70 32.01
N GLY A 53 12.79 -0.23 31.06
CA GLY A 53 11.65 -0.62 30.23
C GLY A 53 11.28 0.34 29.09
N PHE A 54 12.15 1.32 28.78
CA PHE A 54 11.96 2.21 27.63
C PHE A 54 12.63 1.61 26.39
N LYS A 55 11.85 1.41 25.32
CA LYS A 55 12.32 0.84 24.05
C LYS A 55 12.89 1.93 23.13
N LYS A 56 14.11 1.76 22.64
CA LYS A 56 14.67 2.65 21.60
C LYS A 56 14.10 2.26 20.23
N ALA A 57 13.29 3.15 19.64
CA ALA A 57 12.83 3.01 18.27
C ALA A 57 13.96 3.26 17.27
N SER A 58 14.01 2.44 16.21
CA SER A 58 14.89 2.70 15.08
C SER A 58 14.52 4.03 14.39
N LYS A 59 15.32 5.07 14.59
CA LYS A 59 15.16 6.36 13.86
C LYS A 59 15.17 6.18 12.33
N LYS A 60 15.79 5.09 11.84
CA LYS A 60 15.84 4.77 10.41
C LYS A 60 14.49 4.30 9.85
N ILE A 61 13.60 3.77 10.67
CA ILE A 61 12.32 3.19 10.22
C ILE A 61 11.16 4.11 10.61
N ALA A 62 11.33 4.91 11.66
CA ALA A 62 10.32 5.84 12.15
C ALA A 62 9.78 6.83 11.11
N SER A 63 10.56 7.21 10.10
CA SER A 63 10.11 8.11 9.02
C SER A 63 9.04 7.49 8.10
N LEU A 64 8.85 6.17 8.13
CA LEU A 64 7.74 5.54 7.41
C LEU A 64 6.37 5.91 8.01
N GLU A 65 6.34 6.49 9.21
CA GLU A 65 5.11 7.05 9.81
C GLU A 65 4.56 8.21 8.98
N ASP A 66 5.39 8.85 8.14
CA ASP A 66 4.98 9.94 7.24
C ASP A 66 4.13 9.43 6.06
N PHE A 67 3.96 8.11 5.90
CA PHE A 67 3.20 7.45 4.85
C PHE A 67 2.06 6.60 5.45
N PRO A 68 0.97 7.21 5.95
CA PRO A 68 -0.22 6.47 6.33
C PRO A 68 -0.80 5.74 5.12
N ILE A 69 -1.24 4.49 5.32
CA ILE A 69 -1.81 3.64 4.28
C ILE A 69 -3.30 3.45 4.57
N PHE A 70 -4.12 3.61 3.55
CA PHE A 70 -5.56 3.44 3.59
C PHE A 70 -5.95 2.34 2.60
N LEU A 71 -6.76 1.40 3.06
CA LEU A 71 -7.27 0.31 2.23
C LEU A 71 -8.77 0.17 2.46
N GLU A 72 -9.54 0.17 1.39
CA GLU A 72 -10.97 -0.08 1.37
C GLU A 72 -11.25 -1.30 0.50
N ILE A 73 -12.12 -2.19 0.98
CA ILE A 73 -12.55 -3.38 0.23
C ILE A 73 -14.06 -3.50 0.36
N GLU A 74 -14.73 -3.59 -0.77
CA GLU A 74 -16.16 -3.82 -0.86
C GLU A 74 -16.48 -5.12 -1.61
N GLY A 75 -17.59 -5.74 -1.26
CA GLY A 75 -18.00 -6.98 -1.90
C GLY A 75 -19.26 -7.62 -1.33
N LEU A 76 -19.51 -8.85 -1.78
CA LEU A 76 -20.69 -9.65 -1.48
C LEU A 76 -20.30 -10.94 -0.77
N LEU A 77 -21.01 -11.27 0.31
CA LEU A 77 -20.91 -12.56 1.00
C LEU A 77 -21.89 -13.56 0.39
N ASN A 78 -21.38 -14.67 -0.14
CA ASN A 78 -22.20 -15.77 -0.64
C ASN A 78 -22.08 -16.98 0.31
N GLY A 79 -22.87 -16.95 1.39
CA GLY A 79 -22.82 -17.96 2.45
C GLY A 79 -21.69 -17.72 3.45
N GLU A 80 -21.31 -18.76 4.21
CA GLU A 80 -20.28 -18.67 5.26
C GLU A 80 -18.84 -18.74 4.70
N GLU A 81 -18.64 -19.28 3.50
CA GLU A 81 -17.30 -19.65 3.02
C GLU A 81 -16.82 -18.92 1.75
N SER A 82 -17.71 -18.24 1.02
CA SER A 82 -17.34 -17.58 -0.23
C SER A 82 -17.69 -16.10 -0.23
N CYS A 83 -16.74 -15.28 -0.70
CA CYS A 83 -16.91 -13.84 -0.88
C CYS A 83 -16.52 -13.46 -2.31
N TYR A 84 -17.22 -12.45 -2.84
CA TYR A 84 -16.90 -11.79 -4.09
C TYR A 84 -16.45 -10.37 -3.77
N ILE A 85 -15.41 -9.88 -4.45
CA ILE A 85 -14.88 -8.53 -4.26
C ILE A 85 -15.38 -7.68 -5.42
N ASP A 86 -16.16 -6.64 -5.11
CA ASP A 86 -16.67 -5.68 -6.08
C ASP A 86 -15.64 -4.57 -6.34
N GLY A 87 -14.95 -4.15 -5.28
CA GLY A 87 -14.06 -2.99 -5.30
C GLY A 87 -12.95 -3.06 -4.26
N ILE A 88 -11.79 -2.54 -4.62
CA ILE A 88 -10.65 -2.41 -3.73
C ILE A 88 -9.84 -1.14 -4.03
N ASP A 89 -9.73 -0.27 -3.03
CA ASP A 89 -8.93 0.95 -3.12
C ASP A 89 -7.79 0.89 -2.11
N LEU A 90 -6.56 1.15 -2.58
CA LEU A 90 -5.37 1.19 -1.74
C LEU A 90 -4.58 2.45 -2.06
N TYR A 91 -4.41 3.33 -1.08
CA TYR A 91 -3.64 4.54 -1.26
C TYR A 91 -2.86 4.96 0.00
N ALA A 92 -1.89 5.85 -0.20
CA ALA A 92 -1.13 6.49 0.86
C ALA A 92 -0.92 7.96 0.50
N GLU A 93 -1.05 8.84 1.49
CA GLU A 93 -0.83 10.27 1.32
C GLU A 93 0.23 10.75 2.32
N ALA A 94 1.31 11.30 1.79
CA ALA A 94 2.42 11.84 2.58
C ALA A 94 2.56 13.34 2.36
N HIS A 95 2.44 14.13 3.42
CA HIS A 95 2.61 15.58 3.37
C HIS A 95 4.11 15.95 3.38
N ILE A 96 4.79 15.72 2.25
CA ILE A 96 6.24 15.88 2.12
C ILE A 96 6.57 16.69 0.87
N ASN A 97 7.50 17.65 1.00
CA ASN A 97 8.05 18.37 -0.13
C ASN A 97 9.01 17.48 -0.93
N CYS A 98 8.67 17.16 -2.17
CA CYS A 98 9.48 16.29 -3.01
C CYS A 98 10.16 17.03 -4.19
N GLN A 99 10.07 18.36 -4.24
CA GLN A 99 10.57 19.20 -5.34
C GLN A 99 12.04 18.90 -5.71
N LYS A 100 12.90 18.67 -4.72
CA LYS A 100 14.34 18.41 -4.95
C LYS A 100 14.61 17.07 -5.63
N ARG A 101 13.68 16.11 -5.53
CA ARG A 101 13.81 14.74 -6.04
C ARG A 101 12.81 14.43 -7.15
N LEU A 102 12.19 15.45 -7.74
CA LEU A 102 11.10 15.28 -8.71
C LEU A 102 11.51 14.45 -9.93
N SER A 103 12.74 14.60 -10.42
CA SER A 103 13.26 13.79 -11.53
C SER A 103 13.32 12.30 -11.18
N ASP A 104 13.77 11.97 -9.97
CA ASP A 104 13.84 10.60 -9.48
C ASP A 104 12.42 10.02 -9.30
N ILE A 105 11.48 10.83 -8.84
CA ILE A 105 10.08 10.42 -8.65
C ILE A 105 9.39 10.16 -9.99
N ILE A 106 9.63 10.99 -11.01
CA ILE A 106 9.13 10.77 -12.37
C ILE A 106 9.72 9.48 -12.97
N TYR A 107 10.97 9.16 -12.64
CA TYR A 107 11.57 7.88 -13.04
C TYR A 107 10.88 6.70 -12.35
N LEU A 108 10.69 6.78 -11.02
CA LEU A 108 9.99 5.76 -10.25
C LEU A 108 8.53 5.58 -10.70
N SER A 109 7.82 6.66 -11.03
CA SER A 109 6.42 6.58 -11.49
C SER A 109 6.30 5.76 -12.79
N LYS A 110 7.33 5.77 -13.64
CA LYS A 110 7.38 4.92 -14.84
C LYS A 110 7.69 3.46 -14.48
N MET A 111 8.68 3.24 -13.62
CA MET A 111 9.09 1.90 -13.20
C MET A 111 7.96 1.12 -12.51
N TYR A 112 7.14 1.82 -11.72
CA TYR A 112 6.02 1.21 -11.00
C TYR A 112 4.67 1.38 -11.68
N SER A 113 4.65 1.84 -12.94
CA SER A 113 3.43 2.24 -13.64
C SER A 113 2.37 1.14 -13.77
N GLN A 114 2.75 -0.14 -13.69
CA GLN A 114 1.83 -1.27 -13.71
C GLN A 114 1.17 -1.56 -12.34
N HIS A 115 1.67 -0.95 -11.27
CA HIS A 115 1.24 -1.26 -9.90
C HIS A 115 0.74 -0.06 -9.14
N VAL A 116 1.33 1.12 -9.35
CA VAL A 116 0.92 2.35 -8.68
C VAL A 116 0.91 3.55 -9.61
N SER A 117 0.11 4.55 -9.23
CA SER A 117 0.15 5.92 -9.71
C SER A 117 0.76 6.80 -8.62
N LEU A 118 1.61 7.75 -9.02
CA LEU A 118 2.20 8.75 -8.13
C LEU A 118 1.70 10.13 -8.53
N GLU A 119 1.06 10.82 -7.61
CA GLU A 119 0.50 12.15 -7.82
C GLU A 119 1.08 13.15 -6.84
N ARG A 120 1.44 14.32 -7.35
CA ARG A 120 1.92 15.44 -6.55
C ARG A 120 0.81 16.48 -6.45
N ILE A 121 0.34 16.74 -5.25
CA ILE A 121 -0.69 17.75 -4.96
C ILE A 121 -0.01 18.98 -4.37
N LEU A 122 -0.26 20.14 -4.97
CA LEU A 122 0.23 21.43 -4.51
C LEU A 122 -0.93 22.25 -3.97
N ASP A 123 -0.79 22.75 -2.75
CA ASP A 123 -1.74 23.68 -2.18
C ASP A 123 -1.55 25.07 -2.80
N ILE A 124 -2.56 25.54 -3.53
CA ILE A 124 -2.56 26.85 -4.19
C ILE A 124 -2.59 27.99 -3.16
N SER A 125 -3.17 27.74 -1.98
CA SER A 125 -3.26 28.72 -0.89
C SER A 125 -1.96 28.82 -0.07
N ASN A 126 -1.16 27.75 -0.06
CA ASN A 126 0.13 27.71 0.61
C ASN A 126 1.15 26.91 -0.19
N VAL A 127 1.95 27.61 -0.99
CA VAL A 127 2.97 27.03 -1.90
C VAL A 127 4.01 26.15 -1.18
N GLY A 128 4.10 26.20 0.15
CA GLY A 128 4.94 25.33 0.96
C GLY A 128 4.31 23.97 1.33
N ASN A 129 2.99 23.83 1.19
CA ASN A 129 2.26 22.61 1.48
C ASN A 129 2.13 21.77 0.22
N GLU A 130 2.70 20.57 0.29
CA GLU A 130 2.76 19.61 -0.79
C GLU A 130 2.44 18.23 -0.22
N SER A 131 1.63 17.47 -0.96
CA SER A 131 1.40 16.06 -0.69
C SER A 131 1.89 15.22 -1.87
N LEU A 132 2.48 14.07 -1.55
CA LEU A 132 2.68 12.99 -2.50
C LEU A 132 1.63 11.91 -2.20
N VAL A 133 0.80 11.60 -3.19
CA VAL A 133 -0.21 10.55 -3.13
C VAL A 133 0.27 9.36 -3.95
N ILE A 134 0.18 8.18 -3.35
CA ILE A 134 0.52 6.89 -3.95
C ILE A 134 -0.78 6.09 -4.01
N THR A 135 -1.25 5.76 -5.20
CA THR A 135 -2.49 5.00 -5.40
C THR A 135 -2.19 3.69 -6.11
N SER A 136 -2.66 2.57 -5.58
CA SER A 136 -2.51 1.26 -6.23
C SER A 136 -3.45 1.14 -7.42
N LYS A 137 -2.99 0.45 -8.47
CA LYS A 137 -3.77 0.10 -9.67
C LYS A 137 -4.42 -1.27 -9.58
N ILE A 138 -4.62 -1.79 -8.37
CA ILE A 138 -5.20 -3.12 -8.17
C ILE A 138 -6.61 -3.20 -8.76
N GLN A 139 -7.45 -2.19 -8.54
CA GLN A 139 -8.80 -2.16 -9.12
C GLN A 139 -8.76 -2.14 -10.65
N ASP A 140 -7.88 -1.31 -11.25
CA ASP A 140 -7.71 -1.23 -12.70
C ASP A 140 -7.38 -2.60 -13.29
N GLN A 141 -6.42 -3.31 -12.70
CA GLN A 141 -6.02 -4.64 -13.16
C GLN A 141 -7.14 -5.68 -13.02
N LEU A 142 -7.94 -5.62 -11.95
CA LEU A 142 -9.09 -6.50 -11.77
C LEU A 142 -10.17 -6.21 -12.83
N MET A 143 -10.40 -4.94 -13.15
CA MET A 143 -11.35 -4.56 -14.21
C MET A 143 -10.91 -5.06 -15.58
N GLU A 144 -9.63 -4.93 -15.92
CA GLU A 144 -9.08 -5.44 -17.19
C GLU A 144 -9.32 -6.94 -17.36
N LEU A 145 -9.01 -7.74 -16.34
CA LEU A 145 -9.22 -9.20 -16.37
C LEU A 145 -10.70 -9.59 -16.49
N THR A 146 -11.59 -8.78 -15.93
CA THR A 146 -13.05 -9.01 -16.02
C THR A 146 -13.58 -8.69 -17.42
N ILE A 147 -13.00 -7.70 -18.10
CA ILE A 147 -13.39 -7.34 -19.48
C ILE A 147 -12.92 -8.41 -20.48
N GLU A 148 -11.73 -8.99 -20.28
CA GLU A 148 -11.15 -9.99 -21.17
C GLU A 148 -11.82 -11.37 -21.11
N SER A 149 -12.60 -11.66 -20.06
CA SER A 149 -13.09 -13.03 -19.79
C SER A 149 -14.34 -13.46 -20.57
N GLU A 150 -15.08 -12.54 -21.21
CA GLU A 150 -16.31 -12.74 -22.05
C GLU A 150 -17.46 -13.63 -21.50
N GLU A 151 -17.25 -14.45 -20.47
CA GLU A 151 -18.23 -15.25 -19.72
C GLU A 151 -18.16 -14.91 -18.23
N ASP A 152 -19.33 -14.79 -17.58
CA ASP A 152 -19.57 -14.58 -16.14
C ASP A 152 -18.37 -13.95 -15.38
N ASN A 153 -18.39 -12.60 -15.28
CA ASN A 153 -17.46 -11.63 -14.64
C ASN A 153 -16.90 -12.00 -13.24
N PHE A 154 -16.32 -13.19 -13.07
CA PHE A 154 -15.84 -13.69 -11.80
C PHE A 154 -14.35 -14.01 -11.88
N ILE A 155 -13.56 -13.23 -11.15
CA ILE A 155 -12.15 -13.54 -10.92
C ILE A 155 -12.08 -14.62 -9.85
N GLU A 156 -11.44 -15.75 -10.19
CA GLU A 156 -11.17 -16.79 -9.20
C GLU A 156 -10.39 -16.22 -8.02
N MET A 157 -10.82 -16.54 -6.81
CA MET A 157 -10.24 -15.97 -5.59
C MET A 157 -8.73 -16.22 -5.41
N ASP A 158 -8.20 -17.31 -5.96
CA ASP A 158 -6.76 -17.60 -5.93
C ASP A 158 -5.98 -16.66 -6.86
N ILE A 159 -6.57 -16.28 -8.00
CA ILE A 159 -6.02 -15.28 -8.92
C ILE A 159 -6.07 -13.90 -8.25
N PHE A 160 -7.23 -13.53 -7.68
CA PHE A 160 -7.37 -12.30 -6.91
C PHE A 160 -6.30 -12.19 -5.81
N ASN A 161 -6.10 -13.24 -5.02
CA ASN A 161 -5.13 -13.21 -3.90
C ASN A 161 -3.68 -13.05 -4.38
N LYS A 162 -3.33 -13.62 -5.54
CA LYS A 162 -2.01 -13.41 -6.16
C LYS A 162 -1.83 -11.96 -6.60
N ILE A 163 -2.84 -11.39 -7.25
CA ILE A 163 -2.86 -9.98 -7.67
C ILE A 163 -2.72 -9.06 -6.45
N LEU A 164 -3.54 -9.29 -5.42
CA LEU A 164 -3.50 -8.55 -4.16
C LEU A 164 -2.14 -8.61 -3.50
N THR A 165 -1.56 -9.81 -3.39
CA THR A 165 -0.23 -10.01 -2.80
C THR A 165 0.83 -9.23 -3.57
N ASN A 166 0.79 -9.28 -4.90
CA ASN A 166 1.75 -8.56 -5.73
C ASN A 166 1.61 -7.04 -5.56
N HIS A 167 0.39 -6.51 -5.66
CA HIS A 167 0.13 -5.08 -5.47
C HIS A 167 0.52 -4.60 -4.07
N LEU A 168 0.14 -5.30 -3.00
CA LEU A 168 0.54 -4.95 -1.64
C LEU A 168 2.06 -4.95 -1.45
N THR A 169 2.76 -5.91 -2.05
CA THR A 169 4.22 -6.00 -2.00
C THR A 169 4.85 -4.79 -2.70
N MET A 170 4.43 -4.52 -3.93
CA MET A 170 4.95 -3.39 -4.71
C MET A 170 4.61 -2.04 -4.08
N PHE A 171 3.42 -1.92 -3.50
CA PHE A 171 2.94 -0.73 -2.81
C PHE A 171 3.79 -0.41 -1.56
N CYS A 172 4.07 -1.41 -0.72
CA CYS A 172 4.98 -1.23 0.42
C CYS A 172 6.40 -0.90 -0.05
N HIS A 173 6.87 -1.59 -1.09
CA HIS A 173 8.21 -1.39 -1.62
C HIS A 173 8.41 0.05 -2.13
N ILE A 174 7.47 0.61 -2.91
CA ILE A 174 7.58 2.00 -3.38
C ILE A 174 7.53 3.00 -2.22
N ILE A 175 6.71 2.78 -1.20
CA ILE A 175 6.71 3.62 0.02
C ILE A 175 8.09 3.61 0.67
N GLN A 176 8.71 2.44 0.82
CA GLN A 176 10.05 2.33 1.38
C GLN A 176 11.09 3.08 0.53
N VAL A 177 11.03 2.92 -0.79
CA VAL A 177 11.92 3.63 -1.73
C VAL A 177 11.72 5.14 -1.64
N LEU A 178 10.48 5.64 -1.62
CA LEU A 178 10.18 7.07 -1.52
C LEU A 178 10.61 7.65 -0.18
N ASN A 179 10.43 6.92 0.92
CA ASN A 179 10.94 7.30 2.22
C ASN A 179 12.48 7.41 2.22
N ASP A 180 13.17 6.44 1.63
CA ASP A 180 14.63 6.46 1.52
C ASP A 180 15.12 7.58 0.61
N LEU A 181 14.38 7.86 -0.47
CA LEU A 181 14.70 8.89 -1.45
C LEU A 181 14.47 10.31 -0.91
N ILE A 182 13.29 10.57 -0.34
CA ILE A 182 12.82 11.92 -0.01
C ILE A 182 13.19 12.26 1.43
N VAL A 183 12.92 11.37 2.39
CA VAL A 183 13.10 11.66 3.82
C VAL A 183 14.53 11.41 4.26
N LYS A 184 15.15 10.32 3.79
CA LYS A 184 16.56 9.99 4.11
C LYS A 184 17.57 10.54 3.12
N ASP A 185 17.09 11.18 2.05
CA ASP A 185 17.91 11.81 1.00
C ASP A 185 18.97 10.87 0.40
N LEU A 186 18.61 9.60 0.17
CA LEU A 186 19.48 8.63 -0.49
C LEU A 186 19.34 8.71 -2.00
N SER A 187 20.42 8.49 -2.75
CA SER A 187 20.36 8.34 -4.21
C SER A 187 19.73 7.00 -4.61
N LEU A 188 19.09 6.95 -5.79
CA LEU A 188 18.50 5.71 -6.31
C LEU A 188 19.50 4.56 -6.37
N VAL A 189 20.74 4.81 -6.80
CA VAL A 189 21.83 3.82 -6.83
C VAL A 189 22.10 3.24 -5.44
N LYS A 190 22.06 4.07 -4.39
CA LYS A 190 22.28 3.59 -3.02
C LYS A 190 21.08 2.79 -2.50
N ILE A 191 19.87 3.15 -2.92
CA ILE A 191 18.63 2.44 -2.55
C ILE A 191 18.64 1.05 -3.21
N GLU A 192 18.87 0.97 -4.52
CA GLU A 192 18.93 -0.28 -5.29
C GLU A 192 19.91 -1.30 -4.68
N ASN A 193 21.09 -0.83 -4.25
CA ASN A 193 22.08 -1.68 -3.58
C ASN A 193 21.64 -2.22 -2.21
N ASN A 194 20.67 -1.57 -1.54
CA ASN A 194 20.21 -1.94 -0.20
C ASN A 194 18.88 -2.71 -0.19
N THR A 195 17.95 -2.34 -1.06
CA THR A 195 16.60 -2.92 -1.10
C THR A 195 16.43 -3.98 -2.20
N GLY A 196 17.39 -4.08 -3.12
CA GLY A 196 17.30 -4.96 -4.29
C GLY A 196 16.73 -4.25 -5.51
N TYR A 197 16.38 -5.05 -6.51
CA TYR A 197 16.04 -4.59 -7.86
C TYR A 197 14.65 -3.92 -7.92
N PHE A 198 14.51 -2.87 -8.73
CA PHE A 198 13.21 -2.26 -9.04
C PHE A 198 12.43 -3.17 -10.01
N PRO A 199 11.09 -3.30 -9.90
CA PRO A 199 10.33 -4.04 -10.89
C PRO A 199 10.60 -3.48 -12.29
N GLU A 200 10.99 -4.32 -13.27
CA GLU A 200 11.15 -3.86 -14.65
C GLU A 200 9.78 -3.44 -15.16
N GLY A 201 9.64 -2.17 -15.55
CA GLY A 201 8.53 -1.77 -16.41
C GLY A 201 8.70 -2.46 -17.75
N HIS A 202 7.86 -3.44 -18.04
CA HIS A 202 7.62 -3.90 -19.41
C HIS A 202 6.46 -3.12 -20.02
#